data_AF-A0A6L6Q3T6-F1
#
_entry.id   AF-A0A6L6Q3T6-F1
#
_cell.length_a   1.000
_cell.length_b   1.000
_cell.length_c   1.000
_cell.angle_alpha   90.00
_cell.angle_beta   90.00
_cell.angle_gamma   90.00
#
_symmetry.space_group_name_H-M   'P 1'
#
loop_
_entity.id
_entity.type
_entity.pdbx_description
1 polymer ?
#
loop_
_entity_poly.entity_id
_entity_poly.type
_entity_poly.pdbx_seq_one_letter_code
_entity_poly.pdbx_strand_id
1 'polypeptide(L)' 'MYNTGKAALAAGIIAVLLSGCGAAEFVKPVAPWEKGMLAQPNMRFERDRNEARYAAHMYDSREAASGAGSVGGGGCGCN' A
#
# COMPACT_ATOMS: atom_id res chain seq x y z
N MET A 1 -25.80 26.52 -30.81
CA MET A 1 -24.41 27.02 -30.76
C MET A 1 -23.92 27.34 -29.34
N TYR A 2 -24.75 27.90 -28.44
CA TYR A 2 -24.32 28.17 -27.04
C TYR A 2 -24.09 26.90 -26.19
N ASN A 3 -24.84 25.83 -26.43
CA ASN A 3 -24.77 24.59 -25.63
C ASN A 3 -23.56 23.70 -25.97
N THR A 4 -23.10 23.71 -27.22
CA THR A 4 -21.91 22.97 -27.68
C THR A 4 -20.62 23.54 -27.07
N GLY A 5 -20.54 24.86 -26.88
CA GLY A 5 -19.42 25.50 -26.18
C GLY A 5 -19.36 25.17 -24.68
N LYS A 6 -20.52 25.10 -24.01
CA LYS A 6 -20.61 24.67 -22.60
C LYS A 6 -20.20 23.21 -22.41
N ALA A 7 -20.62 22.33 -23.31
CA ALA A 7 -20.24 20.92 -23.29
C ALA A 7 -18.72 20.73 -23.51
N ALA A 8 -18.12 21.49 -24.44
CA ALA A 8 -16.68 21.47 -24.66
C ALA A 8 -15.88 21.97 -23.45
N LEU A 9 -16.36 23.04 -22.79
CA LEU A 9 -15.73 23.58 -21.59
C LEU A 9 -15.84 22.61 -20.39
N ALA A 10 -17.00 21.97 -20.22
CA ALA A 10 -17.19 20.93 -19.20
C ALA A 10 -16.30 19.70 -19.44
N ALA A 11 -16.18 19.26 -20.70
CA ALA A 11 -15.30 18.14 -21.07
C ALA A 11 -13.82 18.47 -20.81
N GLY A 12 -13.39 19.71 -21.09
CA GLY A 12 -12.04 20.16 -20.78
C GLY A 12 -11.72 20.15 -19.27
N ILE A 13 -12.66 20.60 -18.43
CA ILE A 13 -12.52 20.57 -16.97
C ILE A 13 -12.40 19.13 -16.45
N ILE A 14 -13.24 18.23 -16.95
CA ILE A 14 -13.21 16.81 -16.56
C ILE A 14 -11.87 16.18 -16.96
N ALA A 15 -11.37 16.45 -18.17
CA ALA A 15 -10.07 15.93 -18.62
C ALA A 15 -8.90 16.39 -17.73
N VAL A 16 -8.91 17.64 -17.25
CA VAL A 16 -7.90 18.15 -16.32
C VAL A 16 -7.99 17.47 -14.96
N LEU A 17 -9.20 17.28 -14.43
CA LEU A 17 -9.41 16.63 -13.13
C LEU A 17 -8.96 15.16 -13.12
N LEU A 18 -9.06 14.44 -14.25
CA LEU A 18 -8.60 13.04 -14.35
C LEU A 18 -7.10 12.89 -14.65
N SER A 19 -6.38 13.96 -14.99
CA SER A 19 -4.95 13.88 -15.35
C SER A 19 -4.00 13.56 -14.18
N GLY A 20 -4.49 13.65 -12.93
CA GLY A 20 -3.68 13.45 -11.72
C GLY A 20 -3.49 11.99 -11.27
N CYS A 21 -4.27 11.03 -11.78
CA CYS A 21 -4.22 9.65 -11.27
C CYS A 21 -3.09 8.78 -11.85
N GLY A 22 -2.35 9.25 -12.85
CA GLY A 22 -1.43 8.37 -13.60
C GLY A 22 -0.10 9.00 -14.02
N ALA A 23 0.21 10.23 -13.62
CA ALA A 23 1.48 10.81 -14.01
C ALA A 23 2.63 10.15 -13.23
N ALA A 24 3.39 9.33 -13.93
CA ALA A 24 4.64 8.71 -13.49
C ALA A 24 5.67 9.71 -12.94
N GLU A 25 5.47 11.00 -13.16
CA GLU A 25 6.25 12.11 -12.59
C GLU A 25 6.09 12.23 -11.06
N PHE A 26 4.91 11.89 -10.50
CA PHE A 26 4.63 12.07 -9.07
C PHE A 26 5.15 10.93 -8.19
N VAL A 27 5.38 9.74 -8.75
CA VAL A 27 5.89 8.58 -8.02
C VAL A 27 7.21 8.17 -8.66
N LYS A 28 8.31 8.70 -8.14
CA LYS A 28 9.64 8.19 -8.50
C LYS A 28 9.77 6.77 -7.97
N PRO A 29 9.95 5.75 -8.83
CA PRO A 29 10.16 4.39 -8.35
C PRO A 29 11.46 4.35 -7.55
N VAL A 30 11.35 3.99 -6.27
CA VAL A 30 12.48 3.82 -5.35
C VAL A 30 13.18 2.51 -5.67
N ALA A 31 14.52 2.49 -5.67
CA ALA A 31 15.26 1.28 -5.99
C ALA A 31 14.96 0.18 -4.95
N PRO A 32 14.98 -1.12 -5.34
CA PRO A 32 14.58 -2.20 -4.42
C PRO A 32 15.30 -2.21 -3.07
N TRP A 33 16.59 -1.87 -3.05
CA TRP A 33 17.41 -1.81 -1.84
C TRP A 33 17.16 -0.57 -0.96
N GLU A 34 16.63 0.51 -1.53
CA GLU A 34 16.30 1.74 -0.78
C GLU A 34 14.98 1.61 -0.01
N LYS A 35 14.11 0.67 -0.41
CA LYS A 35 12.82 0.41 0.25
C LYS A 35 12.95 0.00 1.72
N GLY A 36 14.10 -0.54 2.12
CA GLY A 36 14.37 -0.92 3.51
C GLY A 36 14.33 0.26 4.49
N MET A 37 14.58 1.48 4.02
CA MET A 37 14.61 2.69 4.86
C MET A 37 13.25 3.41 4.95
N LEU A 38 12.28 3.05 4.10
CA LEU A 38 10.95 3.67 4.08
C LEU A 38 10.08 3.23 5.26
N ALA A 39 10.29 2.00 5.73
CA ALA A 39 9.55 1.42 6.83
C ALA A 39 10.25 1.64 8.16
N GLN A 40 9.70 2.54 8.97
CA GLN A 40 10.21 2.77 10.32
C GLN A 40 9.78 1.64 11.27
N PRO A 41 10.55 1.34 12.33
CA PRO A 41 10.20 0.29 13.29
C PRO A 41 8.83 0.48 13.97
N ASN A 42 8.35 1.71 14.09
CA ASN A 42 7.02 2.05 14.65
C ASN A 42 5.85 1.80 13.68
N MET A 43 6.12 1.50 12.41
CA MET A 43 5.10 1.15 11.40
C MET A 43 4.80 -0.36 11.37
N ARG A 44 5.42 -1.13 12.27
CA ARG A 44 5.17 -2.57 12.41
C ARG A 44 3.76 -2.82 12.94
N PHE A 45 3.05 -3.78 12.35
CA PHE A 45 1.75 -4.22 12.86
C PHE A 45 1.84 -4.76 14.28
N GLU A 46 2.94 -5.47 14.58
CA GLU A 46 3.19 -5.98 15.90
C GLU A 46 4.25 -5.16 16.63
N ARG A 47 3.96 -4.84 17.89
CA ARG A 47 4.86 -4.14 18.80
C ARG A 47 6.04 -5.02 19.25
N ASP A 48 5.79 -6.30 19.54
CA ASP A 48 6.80 -7.26 19.98
C ASP A 48 6.74 -8.55 19.14
N ARG A 49 7.88 -8.93 18.57
CA ARG A 49 7.98 -10.13 17.71
C ARG A 49 7.79 -11.43 18.49
N ASN A 50 8.20 -11.48 19.75
CA ASN A 50 8.08 -12.68 20.57
C ASN A 50 6.62 -12.91 20.98
N GLU A 51 5.91 -11.83 21.34
CA GLU A 51 4.48 -11.87 21.64
C GLU A 51 3.67 -12.33 20.42
N ALA A 52 3.91 -11.75 19.24
CA ALA A 52 3.28 -12.19 17.98
C ALA A 52 3.48 -13.67 17.71
N ARG A 53 4.72 -14.15 17.84
CA ARG A 53 5.07 -15.56 17.57
C ARG A 53 4.37 -16.50 18.53
N TYR A 54 4.31 -16.11 19.81
CA TYR A 54 3.63 -16.91 20.82
C TYR A 54 2.12 -16.98 20.54
N ALA A 55 1.49 -15.84 20.25
CA ALA A 55 0.07 -15.80 19.88
C ALA A 55 -0.22 -16.62 18.63
N ALA A 56 0.57 -16.45 17.56
CA ALA A 56 0.44 -17.22 16.33
C ALA A 56 0.56 -18.73 16.58
N HIS A 57 1.54 -19.17 17.38
CA HIS A 57 1.69 -20.58 17.72
C HIS A 57 0.45 -21.17 18.42
N MET A 58 -0.17 -20.39 19.32
CA MET A 58 -1.40 -20.79 20.00
C MET A 58 -2.59 -20.87 19.05
N TYR A 59 -2.74 -19.92 18.12
CA TYR A 59 -3.82 -19.94 17.12
C TYR A 59 -3.65 -21.10 16.13
N ASP A 60 -2.46 -21.27 15.57
CA ASP A 60 -2.11 -22.36 14.64
C ASP A 60 -2.39 -23.74 15.28
N SER A 61 -2.04 -23.90 16.55
CA SER A 61 -2.30 -25.15 17.31
C SER A 61 -3.79 -25.42 17.51
N ARG A 62 -4.60 -24.37 17.70
CA ARG A 62 -6.06 -24.51 17.90
C ARG A 62 -6.77 -24.81 16.60
N GLU A 63 -6.31 -24.26 15.49
CA GLU A 63 -6.97 -24.35 14.20
C GLU A 63 -6.46 -25.50 13.33
N ALA A 64 -5.45 -26.25 13.82
CA ALA A 64 -4.72 -27.25 13.04
C ALA A 64 -4.24 -26.70 11.68
N ALA A 65 -3.95 -25.40 11.66
CA ALA A 65 -3.49 -24.65 10.51
C ALA A 65 -2.04 -24.21 10.77
N SER A 66 -1.24 -24.08 9.71
CA SER A 66 0.14 -23.60 9.81
C SER A 66 0.47 -22.68 8.65
N GLY A 67 1.19 -21.60 8.92
CA GLY A 67 1.59 -20.64 7.89
C GLY A 67 0.49 -19.67 7.44
N ALA A 68 -0.65 -19.62 8.13
CA ALA A 68 -1.73 -18.64 7.88
C ALA A 68 -1.46 -17.25 8.51
N GLY A 69 -0.33 -17.11 9.23
CA GLY A 69 0.04 -15.91 9.97
C GLY A 69 0.27 -14.68 9.09
N SER A 70 0.28 -13.51 9.75
CA SER A 70 0.38 -12.18 9.11
C SER A 70 1.48 -12.09 8.05
N VAL A 71 1.17 -11.48 6.90
CA VAL A 71 2.21 -10.89 6.05
C VAL A 71 2.98 -9.86 6.90
N GLY A 72 4.27 -10.10 7.11
CA GLY A 72 5.09 -9.27 7.96
C GLY A 72 4.96 -7.79 7.59
N GLY A 73 4.82 -6.93 8.62
CA GLY A 73 4.73 -5.49 8.45
C GLY A 73 5.79 -4.96 7.50
N GLY A 74 5.36 -4.08 6.59
CA GLY A 74 6.12 -3.62 5.43
C GLY A 74 7.56 -3.30 5.81
N GLY A 75 8.50 -4.08 5.30
CA GLY A 75 9.93 -3.95 5.53
C GLY A 75 10.62 -4.88 4.55
N CYS A 76 11.31 -4.29 3.57
CA CYS A 76 11.95 -4.90 2.38
C CYS A 76 11.15 -5.92 1.53
N GLY A 77 9.97 -6.38 1.96
CA GLY A 77 9.08 -7.25 1.18
C GLY A 77 9.58 -8.68 0.98
N CYS A 78 10.64 -9.09 1.69
CA CYS A 78 11.08 -10.47 1.70
C CYS A 78 10.38 -11.19 2.87
N ASN A 79 9.20 -11.75 2.62
CA ASN A 79 8.79 -12.95 3.37
C ASN A 79 9.77 -14.08 3.03
#